data_AF-A0A0M3KBC5-F1
#
_entry.id   AF-A0A0M3KBC5-F1
#
_cell.length_a   1.000
_cell.length_b   1.000
_cell.length_c   1.000
_cell.angle_alpha   90.00
_cell.angle_beta   90.00
_cell.angle_gamma   90.00
#
_symmetry.space_group_name_H-M   'P 1'
#
loop_
_entity.id
_entity.type
_entity.pdbx_description
1 polymer ?
#
loop_
_entity_poly.entity_id
_entity_poly.type
_entity_poly.pdbx_seq_one_letter_code
_entity_poly.pdbx_strand_id
1 'polypeptide(L)'
;MIVKNFKSLVVKTCLEEFGHRVLIGIFDAVDDTVLVNKYIVSEIANEVGTVALNKFGERVLHYLINPRDPRYFGKGSIDIFKEGDNNAHSKKDAKERYAQLFGAIAKPLMTYISANLNELLFDTLTALLVLNILEPSEFIPCDTERLHAIEHPNAHFVISKLLQADSKFDVKLSDHLMGLGEATLSSWVSCNRGCFILLHMFENGSEEAKSMLQKCIPLATLKNYSTKGAQALLKKLSPK
;
A
#
# COMPACT_ATOMS: atom_id res chain seq x y z
N MET A 1 20.27 -14.91 20.89
CA MET A 1 19.30 -13.88 20.48
C MET A 1 18.19 -14.55 19.71
N ILE A 2 16.93 -14.39 20.16
CA ILE A 2 15.77 -15.19 19.75
C ILE A 2 15.55 -15.22 18.23
N VAL A 3 15.75 -14.09 17.53
CA VAL A 3 15.59 -13.97 16.07
C VAL A 3 16.37 -15.02 15.27
N LYS A 4 17.61 -15.34 15.65
CA LYS A 4 18.44 -16.32 14.92
C LYS A 4 17.92 -17.75 15.03
N ASN A 5 17.16 -18.06 16.08
CA ASN A 5 16.61 -19.39 16.32
C ASN A 5 15.42 -19.70 15.39
N PHE A 6 14.85 -18.67 14.74
CA PHE A 6 13.79 -18.85 13.75
C PHE A 6 14.30 -19.33 12.40
N LYS A 7 15.62 -19.31 12.15
CA LYS A 7 16.20 -19.73 10.87
C LYS A 7 15.64 -21.09 10.46
N SER A 8 15.19 -21.23 9.21
CA SER A 8 14.53 -22.42 8.63
C SER A 8 13.17 -22.80 9.21
N LEU A 9 12.67 -22.06 10.20
CA LEU A 9 11.38 -22.26 10.84
C LEU A 9 10.42 -21.10 10.57
N VAL A 10 10.85 -20.04 9.87
CA VAL A 10 10.07 -18.82 9.69
C VAL A 10 8.76 -19.10 8.99
N VAL A 11 8.80 -19.77 7.85
CA VAL A 11 7.59 -20.08 7.08
C VAL A 11 6.64 -20.92 7.92
N LYS A 12 7.12 -22.00 8.55
CA LYS A 12 6.30 -22.81 9.46
C LYS A 12 5.67 -21.97 10.58
N THR A 13 6.40 -20.99 11.10
CA THR A 13 5.91 -20.07 12.14
C THR A 13 4.83 -19.13 11.59
N CYS A 14 4.98 -18.62 10.37
CA CYS A 14 3.94 -17.82 9.70
C CYS A 14 2.62 -18.58 9.56
N LEU A 15 2.68 -19.88 9.28
CA LEU A 15 1.50 -20.71 9.03
C LEU A 15 0.81 -21.23 10.30
N GLU A 16 1.32 -20.90 11.48
CA GLU A 16 0.82 -21.40 12.78
C GLU A 16 -0.10 -20.37 13.45
N GLU A 17 -1.16 -20.82 14.13
CA GLU A 17 -2.23 -19.99 14.69
C GLU A 17 -1.77 -18.98 15.75
N PHE A 18 -0.73 -19.32 16.50
CA PHE A 18 -0.15 -18.46 17.54
C PHE A 18 1.28 -18.05 17.21
N GLY A 19 2.02 -18.88 16.48
CA GLY A 19 3.39 -18.65 16.04
C GLY A 19 3.53 -17.39 15.20
N HIS A 20 2.59 -17.11 14.30
CA HIS A 20 2.62 -15.89 13.49
C HIS A 20 2.61 -14.61 14.34
N ARG A 21 2.00 -14.66 15.53
CA ARG A 21 1.96 -13.54 16.48
C ARG A 21 3.33 -13.25 17.09
N VAL A 22 4.18 -14.27 17.24
CA VAL A 22 5.57 -14.08 17.69
C VAL A 22 6.37 -13.30 16.66
N LEU A 23 6.15 -13.58 15.37
CA LEU A 23 6.79 -12.79 14.30
C LEU A 23 6.31 -11.34 14.29
N ILE A 24 5.01 -11.12 14.50
CA ILE A 24 4.44 -9.77 14.68
C ILE A 24 5.11 -9.05 15.87
N GLY A 25 5.23 -9.70 17.03
CA GLY A 25 5.93 -9.12 18.19
C GLY A 25 7.41 -8.81 17.91
N ILE A 26 8.08 -9.61 17.08
CA ILE A 26 9.45 -9.32 16.63
C ILE A 26 9.49 -8.06 15.77
N PHE A 27 8.54 -7.90 14.85
CA PHE A 27 8.43 -6.69 14.02
C PHE A 27 8.16 -5.44 14.87
N ASP A 28 7.38 -5.58 15.94
CA ASP A 28 7.04 -4.49 16.86
C ASP A 28 8.22 -4.07 17.73
N ALA A 29 9.08 -5.01 18.14
CA ALA A 29 10.03 -4.79 19.24
C ALA A 29 11.52 -4.77 18.84
N VAL A 30 11.93 -5.39 17.73
CA VAL A 30 13.35 -5.55 17.41
C VAL A 30 13.87 -4.41 16.54
N ASP A 31 14.71 -3.55 17.13
CA ASP A 31 15.30 -2.40 16.43
C ASP A 31 16.35 -2.77 15.39
N ASP A 32 17.05 -3.91 15.57
CA ASP A 32 17.99 -4.45 14.58
C ASP A 32 17.23 -5.09 13.42
N THR A 33 16.65 -4.23 12.58
CA THR A 33 15.90 -4.59 11.37
C THR A 33 16.79 -5.25 10.33
N VAL A 34 18.10 -4.99 10.32
CA VAL A 34 19.05 -5.69 9.43
C VAL A 34 19.07 -7.18 9.78
N LEU A 35 19.13 -7.51 11.07
CA LEU A 35 19.05 -8.88 11.52
C LEU A 35 17.67 -9.51 11.24
N VAL A 36 16.57 -8.81 11.54
CA VAL A 36 15.21 -9.30 11.26
C VAL A 36 15.04 -9.56 9.76
N ASN A 37 15.50 -8.64 8.91
CA ASN A 37 15.43 -8.79 7.46
C ASN A 37 16.23 -10.00 6.98
N LYS A 38 17.43 -10.19 7.53
CA LYS A 38 18.32 -11.30 7.15
C LYS A 38 17.76 -12.68 7.48
N TYR A 39 17.11 -12.84 8.64
CA TYR A 39 16.72 -14.16 9.16
C TYR A 39 15.23 -14.45 9.07
N ILE A 40 14.37 -13.44 9.00
CA ILE A 40 12.91 -13.61 9.00
C ILE A 40 12.34 -13.15 7.66
N VAL A 41 12.50 -11.88 7.32
CA VAL A 41 11.85 -11.31 6.12
C VAL A 41 12.37 -11.97 4.84
N SER A 42 13.64 -12.33 4.78
CA SER A 42 14.23 -13.06 3.64
C SER A 42 13.61 -14.45 3.41
N GLU A 43 13.30 -15.20 4.48
CA GLU A 43 12.66 -16.51 4.37
C GLU A 43 11.20 -16.36 3.91
N ILE A 44 10.49 -15.35 4.42
CA ILE A 44 9.14 -15.01 3.93
C ILE A 44 9.19 -14.61 2.45
N ALA A 45 10.17 -13.79 2.06
CA ALA A 45 10.36 -13.32 0.69
C ALA A 45 10.65 -14.45 -0.32
N ASN A 46 11.27 -15.54 0.12
CA ASN A 46 11.53 -16.70 -0.72
C ASN A 46 10.29 -17.59 -0.91
N GLU A 47 9.32 -17.51 0.02
CA GLU A 47 8.15 -18.39 0.10
C GLU A 47 6.84 -17.57 0.14
N VAL A 48 6.81 -16.42 -0.54
CA VAL A 48 5.67 -15.47 -0.49
C VAL A 48 4.35 -16.16 -0.82
N GLY A 49 4.31 -17.02 -1.85
CA GLY A 49 3.08 -17.71 -2.24
C GLY A 49 2.56 -18.65 -1.15
N THR A 50 3.46 -19.44 -0.54
CA THR A 50 3.12 -20.32 0.58
C THR A 50 2.55 -19.53 1.76
N VAL A 51 3.14 -18.37 2.06
CA VAL A 51 2.69 -17.50 3.16
C VAL A 51 1.37 -16.81 2.82
N ALA A 52 1.22 -16.29 1.60
CA ALA A 52 0.04 -15.55 1.15
C ALA A 52 -1.23 -16.42 1.09
N LEU A 53 -1.10 -17.68 0.70
CA LEU A 53 -2.23 -18.61 0.55
C LEU A 53 -2.64 -19.30 1.87
N ASN A 54 -2.17 -18.80 3.01
CA ASN A 54 -2.48 -19.35 4.32
C ASN A 54 -3.13 -18.30 5.23
N LYS A 55 -4.23 -18.68 5.89
CA LYS A 55 -5.03 -17.81 6.78
C LYS A 55 -4.27 -17.12 7.92
N PHE A 56 -3.12 -17.65 8.33
CA PHE A 56 -2.25 -17.04 9.34
C PHE A 56 -1.04 -16.38 8.69
N GLY A 57 -0.50 -16.97 7.63
CA GLY A 57 0.61 -16.42 6.88
C GLY A 57 0.27 -15.06 6.24
N GLU A 58 -0.92 -14.93 5.66
CA GLU A 58 -1.38 -13.67 5.08
C GLU A 58 -1.36 -12.53 6.10
N ARG A 59 -1.64 -12.83 7.38
CA ARG A 59 -1.66 -11.82 8.44
C ARG A 59 -0.27 -11.27 8.68
N VAL A 60 0.77 -12.11 8.58
CA VAL A 60 2.16 -11.65 8.65
C VAL A 60 2.45 -10.67 7.52
N LEU A 61 1.97 -10.95 6.30
CA LEU A 61 2.12 -10.05 5.16
C LEU A 61 1.34 -8.75 5.35
N HIS A 62 0.07 -8.82 5.76
CA HIS A 62 -0.74 -7.65 6.09
C HIS A 62 -0.06 -6.76 7.11
N TYR A 63 0.55 -7.34 8.14
CA TYR A 63 1.26 -6.60 9.17
C TYR A 63 2.54 -5.93 8.67
N LEU A 64 3.27 -6.57 7.74
CA LEU A 64 4.45 -5.99 7.10
C LEU A 64 4.09 -4.82 6.16
N ILE A 65 2.88 -4.81 5.58
CA ILE A 65 2.40 -3.75 4.69
C ILE A 65 1.83 -2.58 5.51
N ASN A 66 0.77 -2.86 6.28
CA ASN A 66 0.02 -1.91 7.10
C ASN A 66 -0.12 -2.48 8.52
N PRO A 67 0.86 -2.22 9.42
CA PRO A 67 0.86 -2.79 10.76
C PRO A 67 -0.36 -2.31 11.56
N ARG A 68 -0.99 -3.24 12.29
CA ARG A 68 -2.15 -2.99 13.17
C ARG A 68 -3.39 -2.40 12.48
N ASP A 69 -3.53 -2.62 11.18
CA ASP A 69 -4.72 -2.20 10.45
C ASP A 69 -5.98 -2.92 10.96
N PRO A 70 -7.00 -2.19 11.44
CA PRO A 70 -8.20 -2.77 12.03
C PRO A 70 -9.05 -3.59 11.05
N ARG A 71 -8.80 -3.48 9.74
CA ARG A 71 -9.47 -4.28 8.70
C ARG A 71 -8.98 -5.73 8.69
N TYR A 72 -7.73 -5.96 9.08
CA TYR A 72 -7.12 -7.30 9.12
C TYR A 72 -6.96 -7.82 10.54
N PHE A 73 -6.91 -6.92 11.54
CA PHE A 73 -6.72 -7.27 12.94
C PHE A 73 -7.86 -6.71 13.80
N GLY A 74 -8.71 -7.60 14.33
CA GLY A 74 -9.75 -7.20 15.27
C GLY A 74 -9.19 -6.60 16.56
N LYS A 75 -10.03 -5.84 17.28
CA LYS A 75 -9.65 -5.12 18.51
C LYS A 75 -8.87 -5.99 19.51
N GLY A 76 -9.30 -7.22 19.77
CA GLY A 76 -8.62 -8.12 20.70
C GLY A 76 -7.19 -8.47 20.30
N SER A 77 -6.91 -8.66 19.00
CA SER A 77 -5.55 -8.88 18.52
C SER A 77 -4.69 -7.63 18.67
N ILE A 78 -5.24 -6.47 18.30
CA ILE A 78 -4.54 -5.19 18.42
C ILE A 78 -4.21 -4.88 19.89
N ASP A 79 -5.12 -5.16 20.81
CA ASP A 79 -4.91 -4.95 22.25
C ASP A 79 -3.75 -5.82 22.76
N ILE A 80 -3.67 -7.09 22.31
CA ILE A 80 -2.51 -7.97 22.62
C ILE A 80 -1.20 -7.40 22.06
N PHE A 81 -1.19 -6.92 20.82
CA PHE A 81 0.04 -6.38 20.21
C PHE A 81 0.55 -5.15 20.95
N LYS A 82 -0.36 -4.30 21.44
CA LYS A 82 -0.03 -3.09 22.21
C LYS A 82 0.63 -3.37 23.55
N GLU A 83 0.49 -4.57 24.12
CA GLU A 83 1.16 -4.92 25.38
C GLU A 83 2.70 -4.89 25.27
N GLY A 84 3.24 -5.02 24.05
CA GLY A 84 4.68 -4.89 23.78
C GLY A 84 5.18 -3.45 23.60
N ASP A 85 4.29 -2.47 23.52
CA ASP A 85 4.64 -1.07 23.26
C ASP A 85 5.40 -0.43 24.43
N ASN A 86 6.26 0.55 24.12
CA ASN A 86 7.02 1.32 25.11
C ASN A 86 7.87 0.47 26.07
N ASN A 87 8.25 -0.74 25.65
CA ASN A 87 9.15 -1.57 26.45
C ASN A 87 10.55 -0.91 26.60
N ALA A 88 11.32 -1.40 27.57
CA ALA A 88 12.58 -0.78 27.95
C ALA A 88 13.67 -0.79 26.86
N HIS A 89 13.53 -1.60 25.80
CA HIS A 89 14.60 -1.90 24.85
C HIS A 89 14.32 -1.52 23.40
N SER A 90 13.05 -1.36 23.00
CA SER A 90 12.69 -0.83 21.68
C SER A 90 12.76 0.70 21.69
N LYS A 91 13.80 1.25 21.06
CA LYS A 91 14.11 2.67 20.99
C LYS A 91 13.92 3.26 19.60
N LYS A 92 13.99 2.43 18.55
CA LYS A 92 13.72 2.87 17.17
C LYS A 92 12.26 3.28 17.05
N ASP A 93 12.02 4.36 16.32
CA ASP A 93 10.68 4.79 15.97
C ASP A 93 9.92 3.68 15.22
N ALA A 94 8.64 3.51 15.53
CA ALA A 94 7.84 2.44 14.95
C ALA A 94 7.73 2.61 13.43
N LYS A 95 7.50 3.83 12.93
CA LYS A 95 7.37 4.12 11.49
C LYS A 95 8.69 3.81 10.78
N GLU A 96 9.83 4.17 11.36
CA GLU A 96 11.14 3.84 10.80
C GLU A 96 11.37 2.32 10.75
N ARG A 97 11.08 1.61 11.84
CA ARG A 97 11.24 0.14 11.92
C ARG A 97 10.43 -0.56 10.84
N TYR A 98 9.14 -0.24 10.71
CA TYR A 98 8.30 -0.84 9.66
C TYR A 98 8.74 -0.45 8.25
N ALA A 99 9.35 0.73 8.05
CA ALA A 99 9.78 1.16 6.71
C ALA A 99 10.90 0.24 6.22
N GLN A 100 11.82 -0.08 7.12
CA GLN A 100 12.94 -0.96 6.84
C GLN A 100 12.52 -2.43 6.66
N LEU A 101 11.50 -2.89 7.39
CA LEU A 101 10.94 -4.24 7.23
C LEU A 101 10.16 -4.37 5.91
N PHE A 102 9.26 -3.41 5.62
CA PHE A 102 8.50 -3.39 4.39
C PHE A 102 9.41 -3.28 3.16
N GLY A 103 10.42 -2.40 3.20
CA GLY A 103 11.38 -2.22 2.13
C GLY A 103 12.12 -3.52 1.75
N ALA A 104 12.34 -4.43 2.71
CA ALA A 104 12.99 -5.71 2.45
C ALA A 104 12.10 -6.74 1.74
N ILE A 105 10.78 -6.70 1.94
CA ILE A 105 9.84 -7.65 1.33
C ILE A 105 9.13 -7.11 0.08
N ALA A 106 9.08 -5.77 -0.07
CA ALA A 106 8.27 -5.11 -1.10
C ALA A 106 8.51 -5.67 -2.51
N LYS A 107 9.78 -5.78 -2.95
CA LYS A 107 10.09 -6.26 -4.30
C LYS A 107 9.69 -7.73 -4.53
N PRO A 108 10.06 -8.69 -3.68
CA PRO A 108 9.59 -10.08 -3.78
C PRO A 108 8.07 -10.20 -3.78
N LEU A 109 7.39 -9.51 -2.87
CA LEU A 109 5.94 -9.52 -2.73
C LEU A 109 5.23 -8.98 -3.98
N MET A 110 5.67 -7.82 -4.48
CA MET A 110 5.13 -7.23 -5.70
C MET A 110 5.38 -8.10 -6.93
N THR A 111 6.53 -8.78 -6.99
CA THR A 111 6.87 -9.70 -8.09
C THR A 111 5.94 -10.90 -8.08
N TYR A 112 5.71 -11.51 -6.91
CA TYR A 112 4.75 -12.60 -6.76
C TYR A 112 3.33 -12.18 -7.14
N ILE A 113 2.86 -11.04 -6.66
CA ILE A 113 1.52 -10.55 -6.96
C ILE A 113 1.36 -10.25 -8.44
N SER A 114 2.33 -9.57 -9.06
CA SER A 114 2.27 -9.24 -10.49
C SER A 114 2.24 -10.49 -11.36
N ALA A 115 2.96 -11.55 -10.97
CA ALA A 115 3.01 -12.80 -11.70
C ALA A 115 1.72 -13.63 -11.56
N ASN A 116 0.98 -13.49 -10.46
CA ASN A 116 -0.19 -14.30 -10.13
C ASN A 116 -1.49 -13.48 -9.99
N LEU A 117 -1.49 -12.23 -10.45
CA LEU A 117 -2.53 -11.24 -10.13
C LEU A 117 -3.94 -11.75 -10.43
N ASN A 118 -4.13 -12.41 -11.58
CA ASN A 118 -5.43 -12.92 -11.99
C ASN A 118 -5.97 -13.94 -10.99
N GLU A 119 -5.15 -14.89 -10.53
CA GLU A 119 -5.59 -15.88 -9.55
C GLU A 119 -5.84 -15.25 -8.18
N LEU A 120 -4.94 -14.36 -7.75
CA LEU A 120 -5.00 -13.75 -6.42
C LEU A 120 -6.22 -12.83 -6.24
N LEU A 121 -6.70 -12.19 -7.32
CA LEU A 121 -7.86 -11.29 -7.29
C LEU A 121 -9.19 -12.02 -7.03
N PHE A 122 -9.28 -13.31 -7.35
CA PHE A 122 -10.52 -14.09 -7.20
C PHE A 122 -10.51 -15.02 -5.98
N ASP A 123 -9.41 -15.06 -5.23
CA ASP A 123 -9.35 -15.76 -3.95
C ASP A 123 -9.66 -14.79 -2.78
N THR A 124 -10.46 -15.25 -1.81
CA THR A 124 -10.97 -14.39 -0.73
C THR A 124 -9.87 -13.87 0.20
N LEU A 125 -8.85 -14.68 0.45
CA LEU A 125 -7.71 -14.32 1.31
C LEU A 125 -6.80 -13.34 0.56
N THR A 126 -6.36 -13.74 -0.63
CA THR A 126 -5.34 -12.96 -1.35
C THR A 126 -5.88 -11.72 -2.04
N ALA A 127 -7.17 -11.62 -2.33
CA ALA A 127 -7.77 -10.40 -2.88
C ALA A 127 -7.63 -9.22 -1.90
N LEU A 128 -7.77 -9.50 -0.59
CA LEU A 128 -7.56 -8.52 0.46
C LEU A 128 -6.09 -8.12 0.59
N LEU A 129 -5.16 -9.07 0.40
CA LEU A 129 -3.73 -8.79 0.37
C LEU A 129 -3.34 -7.89 -0.82
N VAL A 130 -3.89 -8.19 -2.01
CA VAL A 130 -3.73 -7.35 -3.21
C VAL A 130 -4.28 -5.96 -2.95
N LEU A 131 -5.47 -5.85 -2.36
CA LEU A 131 -6.06 -4.57 -1.97
C LEU A 131 -5.15 -3.82 -1.00
N ASN A 132 -4.67 -4.46 0.07
CA ASN A 132 -3.82 -3.83 1.10
C ASN A 132 -2.54 -3.18 0.51
N ILE A 133 -1.98 -3.81 -0.52
CA ILE A 133 -0.76 -3.35 -1.19
C ILE A 133 -1.04 -2.22 -2.18
N LEU A 134 -2.21 -2.27 -2.82
CA LEU A 134 -2.67 -1.23 -3.74
C LEU A 134 -3.25 -0.02 -2.99
N GLU A 135 -3.69 -0.23 -1.75
CA GLU A 135 -4.32 0.80 -0.97
C GLU A 135 -3.33 1.90 -0.59
N PRO A 136 -3.72 3.15 -0.86
CA PRO A 136 -2.90 4.28 -0.47
C PRO A 136 -2.80 4.36 1.04
N SER A 137 -1.56 4.43 1.57
CA SER A 137 -1.30 5.19 2.79
C SER A 137 -1.82 6.62 2.61
N GLU A 138 -1.95 7.43 3.66
CA GLU A 138 -2.23 8.86 3.47
C GLU A 138 -1.28 9.46 2.43
N PHE A 139 -1.82 10.24 1.47
CA PHE A 139 -1.00 10.87 0.44
C PHE A 139 -0.12 11.95 1.07
N ILE A 140 1.15 11.61 1.27
CA ILE A 140 2.20 12.53 1.66
C ILE A 140 2.97 12.90 0.38
N PRO A 141 2.87 14.15 -0.11
CA PRO A 141 3.58 14.58 -1.31
C PRO A 141 5.09 14.40 -1.16
N CYS A 142 5.74 13.83 -2.18
CA CYS A 142 7.19 13.70 -2.25
C CYS A 142 7.83 12.91 -1.09
N ASP A 143 7.14 11.91 -0.53
CA ASP A 143 7.72 11.02 0.48
C ASP A 143 8.87 10.18 -0.12
N THR A 144 10.11 10.52 0.26
CA THR A 144 11.33 9.86 -0.24
C THR A 144 11.58 8.49 0.37
N GLU A 145 10.90 8.14 1.45
CA GLU A 145 11.08 6.89 2.18
C GLU A 145 10.01 5.85 1.83
N ARG A 146 8.77 6.29 1.55
CA ARG A 146 7.63 5.44 1.16
C ARG A 146 6.73 6.14 0.15
N LEU A 147 6.97 5.89 -1.14
CA LEU A 147 6.15 6.45 -2.20
C LEU A 147 4.71 5.92 -2.14
N HIS A 148 3.75 6.84 -1.98
CA HIS A 148 2.32 6.57 -2.12
C HIS A 148 2.01 5.92 -3.48
N ALA A 149 0.96 5.10 -3.59
CA ALA A 149 0.59 4.39 -4.83
C ALA A 149 0.48 5.33 -6.06
N ILE A 150 0.00 6.55 -5.85
CA ILE A 150 -0.09 7.61 -6.87
C ILE A 150 1.28 8.12 -7.34
N GLU A 151 2.30 8.14 -6.47
CA GLU A 151 3.67 8.58 -6.78
C GLU A 151 4.61 7.43 -7.19
N HIS A 152 4.28 6.21 -6.79
CA HIS A 152 5.10 5.04 -7.08
C HIS A 152 5.08 4.72 -8.59
N PRO A 153 6.23 4.56 -9.27
CA PRO A 153 6.28 4.39 -10.73
C PRO A 153 5.41 3.24 -11.27
N ASN A 154 5.45 2.07 -10.63
CA ASN A 154 4.71 0.88 -11.09
C ASN A 154 3.21 0.99 -10.81
N ALA A 155 2.81 1.35 -9.59
CA ALA A 155 1.41 1.53 -9.23
C ALA A 155 0.76 2.64 -10.07
N HIS A 156 1.44 3.78 -10.24
CA HIS A 156 1.01 4.84 -11.17
C HIS A 156 0.76 4.31 -12.58
N PHE A 157 1.66 3.48 -13.12
CA PHE A 157 1.49 2.90 -14.46
C PHE A 157 0.24 2.01 -14.53
N VAL A 158 0.03 1.12 -13.56
CA VAL A 158 -1.13 0.22 -13.53
C VAL A 158 -2.43 1.01 -13.38
N ILE A 159 -2.50 1.93 -12.40
CA ILE A 159 -3.68 2.77 -12.18
C ILE A 159 -3.98 3.61 -13.42
N SER A 160 -2.96 4.20 -14.06
CA SER A 160 -3.14 4.94 -15.31
C SER A 160 -3.70 4.08 -16.43
N LYS A 161 -3.22 2.83 -16.57
CA LYS A 161 -3.71 1.90 -17.59
C LYS A 161 -5.15 1.49 -17.37
N LEU A 162 -5.53 1.25 -16.10
CA LEU A 162 -6.91 0.96 -15.72
C LEU A 162 -7.82 2.15 -16.02
N LEU A 163 -7.41 3.36 -15.60
CA LEU A 163 -8.17 4.59 -15.86
C LEU A 163 -8.27 4.93 -17.36
N GLN A 164 -7.24 4.66 -18.15
CA GLN A 164 -7.31 4.83 -19.61
C GLN A 164 -8.32 3.88 -20.28
N ALA A 165 -8.63 2.75 -19.63
CA ALA A 165 -9.60 1.78 -20.10
C ALA A 165 -10.96 1.91 -19.40
N ASP A 166 -11.14 2.89 -18.51
CA ASP A 166 -12.28 2.98 -17.59
C ASP A 166 -13.64 3.07 -18.28
N SER A 167 -13.67 3.70 -19.46
CA SER A 167 -14.86 3.78 -20.30
C SER A 167 -15.36 2.43 -20.80
N LYS A 168 -14.48 1.41 -20.85
CA LYS A 168 -14.77 0.06 -21.35
C LYS A 168 -15.37 -0.88 -20.29
N PHE A 169 -15.38 -0.47 -19.02
CA PHE A 169 -15.90 -1.29 -17.92
C PHE A 169 -17.24 -0.74 -17.44
N ASP A 170 -18.12 -1.66 -17.05
CA ASP A 170 -19.41 -1.33 -16.43
C ASP A 170 -19.20 -0.71 -15.04
N VAL A 171 -18.23 -1.24 -14.28
CA VAL A 171 -17.81 -0.71 -12.99
C VAL A 171 -16.54 0.12 -13.19
N LYS A 172 -16.64 1.42 -12.92
CA LYS A 172 -15.54 2.36 -13.19
C LYS A 172 -14.65 2.55 -11.97
N LEU A 173 -13.34 2.50 -12.20
CA LEU A 173 -12.35 2.82 -11.19
C LEU A 173 -12.44 4.30 -10.78
N SER A 174 -12.71 5.21 -11.72
CA SER A 174 -12.90 6.63 -11.40
C SER A 174 -14.01 6.87 -10.37
N ASP A 175 -15.11 6.13 -10.45
CA ASP A 175 -16.23 6.23 -9.50
C ASP A 175 -15.85 5.78 -8.09
N HIS A 176 -14.99 4.76 -7.98
CA HIS A 176 -14.48 4.31 -6.68
C HIS A 176 -13.49 5.31 -6.10
N LEU A 177 -12.60 5.88 -6.93
CA LEU A 177 -11.65 6.89 -6.50
C LEU A 177 -12.34 8.19 -6.05
N MET A 178 -13.51 8.53 -6.60
CA MET A 178 -14.34 9.62 -6.09
C MET A 178 -14.73 9.43 -4.61
N GLY A 179 -14.94 8.18 -4.18
CA GLY A 179 -15.28 7.84 -2.80
C GLY A 179 -14.20 8.20 -1.78
N LEU A 180 -12.97 8.51 -2.21
CA LEU A 180 -11.88 8.96 -1.34
C LEU A 180 -12.05 10.41 -0.84
N GLY A 181 -12.97 11.17 -1.44
CA GLY A 181 -13.32 12.52 -1.03
C GLY A 181 -12.51 13.65 -1.69
N GLU A 182 -13.10 14.85 -1.67
CA GLU A 182 -12.60 16.04 -2.39
C GLU A 182 -11.19 16.45 -1.93
N ALA A 183 -10.94 16.40 -0.61
CA ALA A 183 -9.66 16.80 -0.03
C ALA A 183 -8.51 15.88 -0.50
N THR A 184 -8.76 14.57 -0.56
CA THR A 184 -7.78 13.58 -1.01
C THR A 184 -7.46 13.74 -2.50
N LEU A 185 -8.48 13.92 -3.34
CA LEU A 185 -8.27 14.11 -4.78
C LEU A 185 -7.54 15.44 -5.07
N SER A 186 -7.87 16.50 -4.33
CA SER A 186 -7.19 17.78 -4.47
C SER A 186 -5.72 17.70 -4.06
N SER A 187 -5.36 16.85 -3.09
CA SER A 187 -3.97 16.77 -2.64
C SER A 187 -3.05 16.19 -3.71
N TRP A 188 -3.54 15.28 -4.57
CA TRP A 188 -2.74 14.64 -5.63
C TRP A 188 -2.17 15.61 -6.68
N VAL A 189 -2.69 16.83 -6.75
CA VAL A 189 -2.17 17.91 -7.61
C VAL A 189 -0.72 18.26 -7.26
N SER A 190 -0.29 18.05 -6.02
CA SER A 190 1.06 18.41 -5.58
C SER A 190 2.16 17.55 -6.20
N CYS A 191 1.85 16.45 -6.90
CA CYS A 191 2.82 15.62 -7.58
C CYS A 191 2.47 15.39 -9.07
N ASN A 192 3.51 15.27 -9.90
CA ASN A 192 3.35 15.15 -11.36
C ASN A 192 2.57 13.89 -11.77
N ARG A 193 2.78 12.76 -11.08
CA ARG A 193 2.09 11.50 -11.35
C ARG A 193 0.63 11.54 -10.91
N GLY A 194 0.34 12.18 -9.78
CA GLY A 194 -1.04 12.43 -9.32
C GLY A 194 -1.82 13.28 -10.31
N CYS A 195 -1.21 14.31 -10.88
CA CYS A 195 -1.83 15.08 -11.96
C CYS A 195 -2.23 14.22 -13.17
N PHE A 196 -1.42 13.22 -13.54
CA PHE A 196 -1.76 12.29 -14.63
C PHE A 196 -2.88 11.32 -14.26
N ILE A 197 -2.95 10.86 -13.00
CA ILE A 197 -4.09 10.06 -12.53
C ILE A 197 -5.39 10.86 -12.62
N LEU A 198 -5.40 12.08 -12.09
CA LEU A 198 -6.57 12.99 -12.16
C LEU A 198 -6.95 13.29 -13.61
N LEU A 199 -5.96 13.48 -14.49
CA LEU A 199 -6.20 13.67 -15.92
C LEU A 199 -6.89 12.45 -16.55
N HIS A 200 -6.42 11.24 -16.27
CA HIS A 200 -7.01 10.03 -16.83
C HIS A 200 -8.43 9.77 -16.29
N MET A 201 -8.68 10.06 -15.01
CA MET A 201 -10.04 10.07 -14.45
C MET A 201 -10.93 11.06 -15.20
N PHE A 202 -10.45 12.28 -15.46
CA PHE A 202 -11.22 13.29 -16.17
C PHE A 202 -11.49 12.92 -17.65
N GLU A 203 -10.55 12.26 -18.31
CA GLU A 203 -10.67 11.91 -19.72
C GLU A 203 -11.58 10.71 -19.99
N ASN A 204 -11.59 9.72 -19.09
CA ASN A 204 -12.20 8.41 -19.35
C ASN A 204 -13.27 8.01 -18.32
N GLY A 205 -13.37 8.73 -17.20
CA GLY A 205 -14.35 8.46 -16.16
C GLY A 205 -15.77 8.90 -16.51
N SER A 206 -16.68 8.66 -15.57
CA SER A 206 -18.08 9.06 -15.64
C SER A 206 -18.25 10.60 -15.70
N GLU A 207 -19.44 11.07 -16.07
CA GLU A 207 -19.74 12.52 -16.04
C GLU A 207 -19.73 13.06 -14.60
N GLU A 208 -20.13 12.22 -13.64
CA GLU A 208 -20.06 12.48 -12.21
C GLU A 208 -18.61 12.70 -11.77
N ALA A 209 -17.69 11.83 -12.19
CA ALA A 209 -16.25 11.97 -11.92
C ALA A 209 -15.68 13.26 -12.50
N LYS A 210 -16.07 13.62 -13.73
CA LYS A 210 -15.63 14.89 -14.35
C LYS A 210 -16.12 16.10 -13.58
N SER A 211 -17.41 16.11 -13.19
CA SER A 211 -18.01 17.20 -12.42
C SER A 211 -17.37 17.34 -11.04
N MET A 212 -17.14 16.23 -10.35
CA MET A 212 -16.43 16.23 -9.07
C MET A 212 -15.03 16.82 -9.22
N LEU A 213 -14.24 16.36 -10.20
CA LEU A 213 -12.86 16.85 -10.39
C LEU A 213 -12.80 18.34 -10.70
N GLN A 214 -13.73 18.87 -11.50
CA GLN A 214 -13.85 20.31 -11.77
C GLN A 214 -14.13 21.12 -10.51
N LYS A 215 -14.93 20.57 -9.60
CA LYS A 215 -15.24 21.21 -8.32
C LYS A 215 -14.07 21.13 -7.33
N CYS A 216 -13.44 19.96 -7.24
CA CYS A 216 -12.47 19.65 -6.20
C CYS A 216 -11.08 20.24 -6.46
N ILE A 217 -10.70 20.43 -7.73
CA ILE A 217 -9.35 20.86 -8.12
C ILE A 217 -9.32 22.37 -8.35
N PRO A 218 -8.72 23.18 -7.46
CA PRO A 218 -8.68 24.61 -7.65
C PRO A 218 -7.68 24.96 -8.76
N LEU A 219 -8.17 25.56 -9.85
CA LEU A 219 -7.33 25.98 -10.99
C LEU A 219 -6.21 26.95 -10.57
N ALA A 220 -6.45 27.77 -9.55
CA ALA A 220 -5.44 28.68 -8.99
C ALA A 220 -4.26 27.91 -8.39
N THR A 221 -4.53 26.84 -7.64
CA THR A 221 -3.50 25.97 -7.06
C THR A 221 -2.75 25.22 -8.16
N LEU A 222 -3.46 24.71 -9.16
CA LEU A 222 -2.86 23.96 -10.27
C LEU A 222 -1.89 24.80 -11.12
N LYS A 223 -2.16 26.11 -11.27
CA LYS A 223 -1.28 27.06 -11.97
C LYS A 223 0.08 27.26 -11.30
N ASN A 224 0.20 26.97 -10.01
CA ASN A 224 1.46 27.10 -9.28
C ASN A 224 2.45 25.98 -9.59
N TYR A 225 2.00 24.90 -10.26
CA TYR A 225 2.85 23.76 -10.61
C TYR A 225 3.29 23.79 -12.07
N SER A 226 4.60 23.66 -12.30
CA SER A 226 5.22 23.67 -13.64
C SER A 226 5.43 22.28 -14.24
N THR A 227 4.93 21.24 -13.59
CA THR A 227 5.13 19.85 -14.03
C THR A 227 4.29 19.53 -15.27
N LYS A 228 4.75 18.57 -16.10
CA LYS A 228 4.05 18.20 -17.35
C LYS A 228 2.61 17.71 -17.10
N GLY A 229 2.41 16.93 -16.03
CA GLY A 229 1.11 16.45 -15.62
C GLY A 229 0.18 17.59 -15.19
N ALA A 230 0.68 18.53 -14.39
CA ALA A 230 -0.10 19.69 -13.96
C ALA A 230 -0.53 20.58 -15.14
N GLN A 231 0.37 20.83 -16.08
CA GLN A 231 0.06 21.59 -17.30
C GLN A 231 -0.99 20.88 -18.18
N ALA A 232 -0.88 19.56 -18.33
CA ALA A 232 -1.84 18.76 -19.09
C ALA A 232 -3.23 18.78 -18.44
N LEU A 233 -3.30 18.60 -17.12
CA LEU A 233 -4.53 18.65 -16.34
C LEU A 233 -5.17 20.05 -16.41
N LEU A 234 -4.37 21.12 -16.27
CA LEU A 234 -4.85 22.50 -16.35
C LEU A 234 -5.48 22.80 -17.71
N LYS A 235 -4.85 22.36 -18.80
CA LYS A 235 -5.37 22.53 -20.16
C LYS A 235 -6.72 21.84 -20.34
N LYS A 236 -6.98 20.75 -19.62
CA LYS A 236 -8.20 19.96 -19.74
C LYS A 236 -9.34 20.49 -18.85
N LEU A 237 -9.02 20.97 -17.65
CA LEU A 237 -9.99 21.52 -16.70
C LEU A 237 -10.35 22.99 -16.97
N SER A 238 -9.50 23.74 -17.67
CA SER A 238 -9.83 25.12 -18.03
C SER A 238 -11.04 25.15 -18.97
N PRO A 239 -12.07 25.98 -18.70
CA PRO A 239 -13.19 26.14 -19.61
C PRO A 239 -12.67 26.61 -20.97
N LYS A 240 -13.21 26.03 -22.05
CA LYS A 240 -12.96 26.48 -23.42
C LYS A 240 -13.64 27.81 -23.69
#